data_AF-A0A6A4D6B6-F1
#
_entry.id   AF-A0A6A4D6B6-F1
#
_cell.length_a   1.000
_cell.length_b   1.000
_cell.length_c   1.000
_cell.angle_alpha   90.00
_cell.angle_beta   90.00
_cell.angle_gamma   90.00
#
_symmetry.space_group_name_H-M   'P 1'
#
loop_
_entity.id
_entity.type
_entity.pdbx_description
1 polymer ?
#
loop_
_entity_poly.entity_id
_entity_poly.type
_entity_poly.pdbx_seq_one_letter_code
_entity_poly.pdbx_strand_id
1 'polypeptide(L)'
;MPIVAARGYHVEEHKVTNADSYILTMHGLPKTYTESQPNASAAANKPAVYLIHGLLDSSFTYGCDFRNQSLVFVLADAGYYVWLSNNRGTTWSN
;
A
#
# COMPACT_ATOMS: atom_id res chain seq x y z
N MET A 1 1.45 -1.36 -7.25
CA MET A 1 2.66 -0.61 -6.81
C MET A 1 3.96 -1.42 -7.03
N PRO A 2 4.61 -1.32 -8.21
CA PRO A 2 5.74 -2.17 -8.58
C PRO A 2 6.98 -2.06 -7.67
N ILE A 3 7.29 -0.87 -7.16
CA ILE A 3 8.48 -0.63 -6.32
C ILE A 3 8.43 -1.39 -4.98
N VAL A 4 7.24 -1.50 -4.38
CA VAL A 4 7.04 -2.24 -3.13
C VAL A 4 7.14 -3.74 -3.36
N ALA A 5 6.53 -4.23 -4.45
CA ALA A 5 6.66 -5.64 -4.85
C ALA A 5 8.11 -6.03 -5.14
N ALA A 6 8.86 -5.16 -5.84
CA ALA A 6 10.28 -5.36 -6.12
C ALA A 6 11.16 -5.40 -4.85
N ARG A 7 10.69 -4.84 -3.74
CA ARG A 7 11.34 -4.91 -2.42
C ARG A 7 10.95 -6.15 -1.60
N GLY A 8 10.22 -7.08 -2.19
CA GLY A 8 9.87 -8.37 -1.59
C GLY A 8 8.65 -8.33 -0.68
N TYR A 9 7.82 -7.30 -0.77
CA TYR A 9 6.53 -7.25 -0.07
C TYR A 9 5.39 -7.74 -0.96
N HIS A 10 4.41 -8.39 -0.35
CA HIS A 10 3.15 -8.71 -0.99
C HIS A 10 2.29 -7.44 -1.09
N VAL A 11 1.85 -7.12 -2.30
CA VAL A 11 1.01 -5.96 -2.59
C VAL A 11 -0.26 -6.40 -3.27
N GLU A 12 -1.38 -5.92 -2.75
CA GLU A 12 -2.69 -6.03 -3.39
C GLU A 12 -3.02 -4.72 -4.12
N GLU A 13 -3.70 -4.84 -5.25
CA GLU A 13 -4.28 -3.70 -5.97
C GLU A 13 -5.80 -3.82 -5.93
N HIS A 14 -6.47 -2.75 -5.50
CA HIS A 14 -7.91 -2.68 -5.35
C HIS A 14 -8.45 -1.52 -6.16
N LYS A 15 -9.40 -1.79 -7.07
CA LYS A 15 -10.10 -0.74 -7.82
C LYS A 15 -11.43 -0.44 -7.17
N VAL A 16 -11.61 0.81 -6.76
CA VAL A 16 -12.81 1.28 -6.05
C VAL A 16 -13.51 2.33 -6.90
N THR A 17 -14.74 2.03 -7.32
CA THR A 17 -15.61 3.02 -7.98
C THR A 17 -16.37 3.81 -6.93
N ASN A 18 -16.23 5.12 -6.95
CA ASN A 18 -16.94 5.99 -6.03
C ASN A 18 -18.33 6.40 -6.58
N ALA A 19 -19.09 7.16 -5.78
CA ALA A 19 -20.47 7.53 -6.12
C ALA A 19 -20.59 8.38 -7.40
N ASP A 20 -19.54 9.13 -7.75
CA ASP A 20 -19.46 9.95 -8.97
C ASP A 20 -18.64 9.29 -10.10
N SER A 21 -18.54 7.96 -10.08
CA SER A 21 -18.03 7.09 -11.16
C SER A 21 -16.53 7.17 -11.47
N TYR A 22 -15.72 7.81 -10.63
CA TYR A 22 -14.27 7.73 -10.72
C TYR A 22 -13.77 6.38 -10.20
N ILE A 23 -12.76 5.83 -10.88
CA ILE A 23 -12.13 4.57 -10.50
C ILE A 23 -10.82 4.90 -9.77
N LEU A 24 -10.83 4.70 -8.46
CA LEU A 24 -9.68 4.91 -7.60
C LEU A 24 -8.88 3.61 -7.48
N THR A 25 -7.59 3.66 -7.81
CA THR A 25 -6.69 2.52 -7.56
C THR A 25 -6.06 2.67 -6.19
N MET A 26 -6.31 1.72 -5.30
CA MET A 26 -5.76 1.64 -3.96
C MET A 26 -4.77 0.48 -3.86
N HIS A 27 -3.70 0.64 -3.08
CA HIS A 27 -2.75 -0.42 -2.83
C HIS A 27 -2.84 -0.89 -1.38
N GLY A 28 -2.75 -2.21 -1.16
CA GLY A 28 -2.75 -2.82 0.17
C GLY A 28 -1.47 -3.61 0.43
N LEU A 29 -0.91 -3.48 1.63
CA LEU A 29 0.16 -4.35 2.15
C LEU A 29 -0.39 -5.09 3.39
N PRO A 30 -1.00 -6.26 3.22
CA PRO A 30 -1.56 -7.04 4.33
C PRO A 30 -0.51 -7.86 5.08
N LYS A 31 0.71 -7.94 4.56
CA LYS A 31 1.79 -8.81 5.04
C LYS A 31 3.01 -7.98 5.45
N THR A 32 3.63 -8.37 6.56
CA THR A 32 5.01 -8.00 6.89
C THR A 32 5.95 -8.52 5.79
N TYR A 33 7.21 -8.08 5.80
CA TYR A 33 8.21 -8.65 4.90
C TYR A 33 8.34 -10.17 5.02
N THR A 34 8.40 -10.70 6.25
CA THR A 34 8.57 -12.13 6.51
C THR A 34 7.38 -12.94 6.00
N GLU A 35 6.16 -12.44 6.20
CA GLU A 35 4.94 -13.10 5.71
C GLU A 35 4.77 -12.98 4.20
N SER A 36 5.47 -12.05 3.56
CA SER A 36 5.52 -11.91 2.10
C SER A 36 6.45 -12.94 1.43
N GLN A 37 7.28 -13.65 2.21
CA GLN A 37 8.17 -14.68 1.69
C GLN A 37 7.41 -16.00 1.42
N PRO A 38 7.97 -16.91 0.59
CA PRO A 38 7.36 -18.20 0.31
C PRO A 38 7.08 -19.01 1.58
N ASN A 39 5.97 -19.75 1.59
CA ASN A 39 5.53 -20.64 2.68
C ASN A 39 5.21 -19.94 4.01
N ALA A 40 5.11 -18.60 4.03
CA ALA A 40 4.67 -17.86 5.20
C ALA A 40 3.17 -17.54 5.14
N SER A 41 2.51 -17.57 6.30
CA SER A 41 1.10 -17.21 6.45
C SER A 41 0.98 -15.84 7.09
N ALA A 42 0.04 -15.03 6.61
CA ALA A 42 -0.24 -13.74 7.21
C ALA A 42 -0.99 -13.93 8.55
N ALA A 43 -0.61 -13.17 9.57
CA ALA A 43 -1.40 -13.06 10.79
C ALA A 43 -2.79 -12.47 10.48
N ALA A 44 -3.81 -13.01 11.13
CA ALA A 44 -5.18 -12.53 11.00
C ALA A 44 -5.40 -11.24 11.81
N ASN A 45 -6.44 -10.47 11.44
CA ASN A 45 -6.97 -9.33 12.21
C ASN A 45 -5.95 -8.23 12.51
N LYS A 46 -5.05 -7.94 11.58
CA LYS A 46 -4.12 -6.83 11.72
C LYS A 46 -4.85 -5.49 11.76
N PRO A 47 -4.46 -4.56 12.65
CA PRO A 47 -5.01 -3.21 12.64
C PRO A 47 -4.72 -2.53 11.30
N ALA A 48 -5.73 -1.88 10.73
CA ALA A 48 -5.62 -1.17 9.47
C ALA A 48 -5.04 0.25 9.69
N VAL A 49 -4.13 0.67 8.82
CA VAL A 49 -3.65 2.05 8.73
C VAL A 49 -3.88 2.55 7.32
N TYR A 50 -4.49 3.72 7.19
CA TYR A 50 -4.80 4.35 5.91
C TYR A 50 -3.92 5.56 5.66
N LEU A 51 -3.15 5.55 4.58
CA LEU A 51 -2.24 6.63 4.20
C LEU A 51 -2.76 7.33 2.94
N ILE A 52 -2.93 8.65 3.05
CA ILE A 52 -3.40 9.53 1.97
C ILE A 52 -2.32 10.57 1.67
N HIS A 53 -1.84 10.58 0.43
CA HIS A 53 -0.81 11.50 -0.02
C HIS A 53 -1.29 12.96 -0.07
N GLY A 54 -0.33 13.88 -0.19
CA GLY A 54 -0.58 15.32 -0.27
C GLY A 54 -0.95 15.81 -1.68
N LEU A 55 -0.87 17.14 -1.86
CA LEU A 55 -1.14 17.82 -3.13
C LEU A 55 -0.12 17.41 -4.21
N LEU A 56 -0.61 17.12 -5.43
CA LEU A 56 0.21 16.76 -6.60
C LEU A 56 1.15 15.55 -6.39
N ASP A 57 0.68 14.56 -5.63
CA ASP A 57 1.44 13.36 -5.27
C ASP A 57 0.64 12.08 -5.53
N SER A 58 1.15 10.93 -5.09
CA SER A 58 0.48 9.63 -5.14
C SER A 58 0.92 8.74 -3.97
N SER A 59 0.34 7.55 -3.86
CA SER A 59 0.78 6.49 -2.93
C SER A 59 2.28 6.15 -3.02
N PHE A 60 2.97 6.54 -4.10
CA PHE A 60 4.41 6.37 -4.26
C PHE A 60 5.24 6.97 -3.12
N THR A 61 4.86 8.14 -2.59
CA THR A 61 5.65 8.84 -1.55
C THR A 61 5.90 8.01 -0.30
N TYR A 62 5.03 7.04 0.01
CA TYR A 62 5.15 6.23 1.22
C TYR A 62 6.09 5.04 1.07
N GLY A 63 6.53 4.74 -0.15
CA GLY A 63 7.33 3.58 -0.47
C GLY A 63 8.38 3.87 -1.53
N CYS A 64 8.88 5.10 -1.64
CA CYS A 64 9.93 5.46 -2.60
C CYS A 64 11.35 5.19 -2.08
N ASP A 65 11.58 5.20 -0.76
CA ASP A 65 12.91 5.08 -0.13
C ASP A 65 13.25 3.65 0.34
N PHE A 66 14.29 3.49 1.15
CA PHE A 66 14.67 2.17 1.69
C PHE A 66 13.62 1.61 2.66
N ARG A 67 13.69 0.30 2.90
CA ARG A 67 12.77 -0.44 3.78
C ARG A 67 12.67 0.15 5.19
N ASN A 68 13.77 0.60 5.77
CA ASN A 68 13.81 1.19 7.11
C ASN A 68 13.55 2.71 7.13
N GLN A 69 13.25 3.32 5.97
CA GLN A 69 13.05 4.77 5.83
C GLN A 69 11.67 5.13 5.28
N SER A 70 11.01 4.20 4.59
CA SER A 70 9.67 4.46 4.07
C SER A 70 8.58 4.00 5.03
N LEU A 71 7.62 4.88 5.30
CA LEU A 71 6.57 4.65 6.29
C LEU A 71 5.76 3.38 6.02
N VAL A 72 5.49 3.04 4.74
CA VAL A 72 4.72 1.85 4.39
C VAL A 72 5.37 0.56 4.89
N PHE A 73 6.70 0.48 4.80
CA PHE A 73 7.45 -0.72 5.20
C PHE A 73 7.57 -0.82 6.71
N VAL A 74 7.84 0.31 7.38
CA VAL A 74 7.92 0.38 8.84
C VAL A 74 6.60 -0.06 9.48
N LEU A 75 5.46 0.41 8.95
CA LEU A 75 4.14 0.01 9.44
C LEU A 75 3.82 -1.46 9.11
N ALA A 76 4.10 -1.91 7.89
CA ALA A 76 3.86 -3.31 7.51
C ALA A 76 4.65 -4.27 8.42
N ASP A 77 5.92 -3.98 8.68
CA ASP A 77 6.79 -4.78 9.55
C ASP A 77 6.41 -4.68 11.03
N ALA A 78 5.80 -3.57 11.46
CA ALA A 78 5.20 -3.45 12.78
C ALA A 78 3.86 -4.21 12.93
N GLY A 79 3.40 -4.91 11.88
CA GLY A 79 2.24 -5.80 11.93
C GLY A 79 0.90 -5.14 11.55
N TYR A 80 0.92 -3.97 10.93
CA TYR A 80 -0.29 -3.31 10.43
C TYR A 80 -0.66 -3.81 9.03
N TYR A 81 -1.97 -3.79 8.72
CA TYR A 81 -2.42 -3.80 7.33
C TYR A 81 -2.39 -2.36 6.81
N VAL A 82 -1.38 -2.04 6.00
CA VAL A 82 -1.22 -0.70 5.43
C VAL A 82 -1.99 -0.56 4.12
N TRP A 83 -2.86 0.43 4.05
CA TRP A 83 -3.59 0.84 2.87
C TRP A 83 -3.04 2.16 2.35
N LEU A 84 -2.77 2.23 1.06
CA LEU A 84 -2.30 3.41 0.36
C LEU A 84 -3.35 3.85 -0.64
N SER A 85 -3.86 5.06 -0.49
CA SER A 85 -4.84 5.62 -1.41
C SER A 85 -4.18 6.43 -2.51
N ASN A 86 -4.92 6.60 -3.61
CA ASN A 86 -4.61 7.57 -4.64
C ASN A 86 -5.86 8.42 -4.86
N ASN A 87 -5.68 9.75 -4.80
CA ASN A 87 -6.76 10.68 -5.11
C ASN A 87 -7.08 10.63 -6.62
N ARG A 88 -8.32 10.98 -6.99
CA ARG A 88 -8.74 11.10 -8.38
C ARG A 88 -7.85 12.07 -9.17
N GLY A 89 -7.63 11.79 -10.45
CA GLY A 89 -6.78 12.61 -11.33
C GLY A 89 -5.28 12.41 -11.11
N THR A 90 -4.88 11.48 -10.23
CA THR A 90 -3.49 11.02 -10.15
C THR A 90 -3.22 9.95 -11.21
N THR A 91 -1.94 9.64 -11.47
CA THR A 91 -1.52 8.61 -12.44
C THR A 91 -2.24 7.26 -12.28
N TRP A 92 -2.71 6.94 -11.06
CA TRP A 92 -3.33 5.66 -10.74
C TRP A 92 -4.86 5.70 -10.75
N SER A 93 -5.49 6.87 -10.73
CA SER A 93 -6.95 6.98 -10.51
C SER A 93 -7.58 7.94 -11.51
N ASN A 94 -8.39 7.41 -12.41
CA ASN A 94 -9.07 8.13 -13.49
C ASN A 94 -10.58 8.16 -13.29
#